data_AF-A0A958PER9-F1
#
_entry.id   AF-A0A958PER9-F1
#
_cell.length_a   1.000
_cell.length_b   1.000
_cell.length_c   1.000
_cell.angle_alpha   90.00
_cell.angle_beta   90.00
_cell.angle_gamma   90.00
#
_symmetry.space_group_name_H-M   'P 1'
#
loop_
_entity.id
_entity.type
_entity.pdbx_description
1 polymer ?
#
loop_
_entity_poly.entity_id
_entity_poly.type
_entity_poly.pdbx_seq_one_letter_code
_entity_poly.pdbx_strand_id
1 'polypeptide(L)'
;SLPNEKELAESAGLEYVNIPVTGCHALTPAKVREVNAEVDFEEDGKTLVYCASGNRASSWLAAHLFHDCGLSPEEAVLKAQQVGMDMPHMASETIKLLKSAQ
;
A
#
# COMPACT_ATOMS: atom_id res chain seq x y z
N SER A 1 -26.51 -16.19 4.95
CA SER A 1 -25.82 -14.88 4.89
C SER A 1 -24.91 -14.88 3.68
N LEU A 2 -24.63 -13.72 3.08
CA LEU A 2 -23.56 -13.63 2.09
C LEU A 2 -22.19 -13.75 2.80
N PRO A 3 -21.21 -14.41 2.20
CA PRO A 3 -19.87 -14.54 2.79
C PRO A 3 -19.19 -13.18 2.84
N ASN A 4 -18.36 -12.98 3.87
CA ASN A 4 -17.50 -11.80 3.98
C ASN A 4 -16.24 -11.96 3.09
N GLU A 5 -15.46 -10.89 2.99
CA GLU A 5 -14.28 -10.82 2.12
C GLU A 5 -13.22 -11.88 2.45
N LYS A 6 -12.96 -12.14 3.74
CA LYS A 6 -12.03 -13.17 4.19
C LYS A 6 -12.51 -14.56 3.77
N GLU A 7 -13.79 -14.87 4.03
CA GLU A 7 -14.38 -16.15 3.65
C GLU A 7 -14.31 -16.39 2.14
N LEU A 8 -14.54 -15.35 1.34
CA LEU A 8 -14.43 -15.42 -0.12
C LEU A 8 -12.99 -15.68 -0.57
N ALA A 9 -12.01 -14.94 -0.04
CA ALA A 9 -10.60 -15.11 -0.36
C ALA A 9 -10.10 -16.52 -0.01
N GLU A 10 -10.40 -16.98 1.21
CA GLU A 10 -10.01 -18.33 1.68
C GLU A 10 -10.68 -19.43 0.84
N SER A 11 -11.94 -19.25 0.44
CA SER A 11 -12.64 -20.21 -0.43
C SER A 11 -12.05 -20.29 -1.85
N ALA A 12 -11.38 -19.23 -2.30
CA ALA A 12 -10.65 -19.16 -3.56
C ALA A 12 -9.21 -19.68 -3.44
N GLY A 13 -8.79 -20.15 -2.26
CA GLY A 13 -7.45 -20.65 -2.00
C GLY A 13 -6.40 -19.57 -1.76
N LEU A 14 -6.82 -18.35 -1.42
CA LEU A 14 -5.93 -17.25 -1.06
C LEU A 14 -5.75 -17.17 0.46
N GLU A 15 -4.55 -16.80 0.89
CA GLU A 15 -4.34 -16.26 2.23
C GLU A 15 -4.90 -14.84 2.32
N TYR A 16 -5.53 -14.50 3.44
CA TYR A 16 -6.14 -13.18 3.64
C TYR A 16 -5.61 -12.52 4.91
N VAL A 17 -5.03 -11.33 4.74
CA VAL A 17 -4.57 -10.46 5.83
C VAL A 17 -5.28 -9.12 5.74
N ASN A 18 -5.89 -8.69 6.85
CA ASN A 18 -6.53 -7.38 6.95
C ASN A 18 -5.66 -6.43 7.78
N ILE A 19 -5.15 -5.38 7.13
CA ILE A 19 -4.40 -4.31 7.79
C ILE A 19 -5.22 -3.01 7.69
N PRO A 20 -5.87 -2.57 8.78
CA PRO A 20 -6.67 -1.35 8.75
C PRO A 20 -5.83 -0.08 8.55
N VAL A 21 -6.19 0.71 7.53
CA VAL A 21 -5.65 2.04 7.25
C VAL A 21 -6.82 3.01 7.02
N THR A 22 -7.13 3.84 8.01
CA THR A 22 -8.32 4.70 8.01
C THR A 22 -7.99 6.17 7.79
N GLY A 23 -8.34 6.70 6.61
CA GLY A 23 -8.08 8.10 6.26
C GLY A 23 -6.67 8.33 5.69
N CYS A 24 -6.44 9.53 5.17
CA CYS A 24 -5.22 9.89 4.43
C CYS A 24 -3.96 9.96 5.31
N HIS A 25 -4.09 10.16 6.62
CA HIS A 25 -2.95 10.24 7.56
C HIS A 25 -2.65 8.92 8.29
N ALA A 26 -3.44 7.87 8.07
CA ALA A 26 -3.26 6.60 8.79
C ALA A 26 -2.12 5.74 8.23
N LEU A 27 -1.63 6.05 7.02
CA LEU A 27 -0.41 5.42 6.54
C LEU A 27 0.79 6.08 7.24
N THR A 28 1.33 5.35 8.20
CA THR A 28 2.51 5.73 8.99
C THR A 28 3.67 4.80 8.66
N PRO A 29 4.92 5.14 9.03
CA PRO A 29 6.05 4.22 8.82
C PRO A 29 5.86 2.86 9.49
N ALA A 30 5.18 2.83 10.66
CA ALA A 30 4.85 1.57 11.33
C ALA A 30 3.87 0.72 10.50
N LYS A 31 2.86 1.35 9.92
CA LYS A 31 1.87 0.69 9.07
C LYS A 31 2.47 0.21 7.75
N VAL A 32 3.42 0.96 7.18
CA VAL A 32 4.18 0.51 6.00
C VAL A 32 4.97 -0.75 6.31
N ARG A 33 5.67 -0.81 7.44
CA ARG A 33 6.38 -2.02 7.88
C ARG A 33 5.45 -3.21 8.12
N GLU A 34 4.28 -2.96 8.70
CA GLU A 34 3.26 -3.99 8.92
C GLU A 34 2.78 -4.59 7.59
N VAL A 35 2.55 -3.76 6.56
CA VAL A 35 2.20 -4.27 5.22
C VAL A 35 3.38 -5.00 4.58
N ASN A 36 4.60 -4.46 4.66
CA ASN A 36 5.79 -5.11 4.09
C ASN A 36 6.06 -6.49 4.70
N ALA A 37 5.71 -6.71 5.97
CA ALA A 37 5.89 -8.00 6.62
C ALA A 37 5.01 -9.12 6.05
N GLU A 38 3.92 -8.76 5.37
CA GLU A 38 2.93 -9.68 4.80
C GLU A 38 3.04 -9.82 3.27
N VAL A 39 3.89 -9.00 2.64
CA VAL A 39 4.10 -9.02 1.19
C VAL A 39 5.27 -9.94 0.86
N ASP A 40 5.02 -10.88 -0.06
CA ASP A 40 6.05 -11.74 -0.62
C ASP A 40 6.80 -11.00 -1.73
N PHE A 41 8.02 -10.54 -1.43
CA PHE A 41 8.89 -9.80 -2.34
C PHE A 41 9.84 -10.70 -3.15
N GLU A 42 9.72 -12.03 -3.05
CA GLU A 42 10.47 -12.95 -3.90
C GLU A 42 10.11 -12.76 -5.39
N GLU A 43 11.01 -13.14 -6.31
CA GLU A 43 10.85 -12.88 -7.75
C GLU A 43 9.53 -13.46 -8.33
N ASP A 44 9.09 -14.61 -7.81
CA ASP A 44 7.83 -15.27 -8.18
C ASP A 44 6.70 -15.08 -7.14
N GLY A 45 6.92 -14.22 -6.14
CA GLY A 45 5.97 -13.90 -5.09
C GLY A 45 4.71 -13.24 -5.64
N LYS A 46 3.53 -13.62 -5.12
CA LYS A 46 2.23 -13.11 -5.60
C LYS A 46 1.38 -12.61 -4.45
N THR A 47 1.45 -11.31 -4.18
CA THR A 47 0.59 -10.63 -3.21
C THR A 47 -0.29 -9.58 -3.91
N LEU A 48 -1.60 -9.62 -3.65
CA LEU A 48 -2.53 -8.55 -4.05
C LEU A 48 -2.77 -7.61 -2.87
N VAL A 49 -2.20 -6.41 -2.91
CA VAL A 49 -2.49 -5.35 -1.95
C VAL A 49 -3.52 -4.40 -2.55
N TYR A 50 -4.64 -4.18 -1.86
CA TYR A 50 -5.71 -3.31 -2.35
C TYR A 50 -6.36 -2.50 -1.23
N CYS A 51 -7.15 -1.52 -1.65
CA CYS A 51 -8.10 -0.83 -0.79
C CYS A 51 -9.30 -0.42 -1.65
N ALA A 52 -10.33 0.17 -1.03
CA ALA A 52 -11.57 0.56 -1.73
C ALA A 52 -11.38 1.34 -3.05
N SER A 53 -10.35 2.19 -3.17
CA SER A 53 -10.11 3.04 -4.35
C SER A 53 -8.68 2.95 -4.90
N GLY A 54 -7.90 1.93 -4.51
CA GLY A 54 -6.49 1.79 -4.90
C GLY A 54 -5.50 2.80 -4.28
N ASN A 55 -5.96 3.95 -3.80
CA ASN A 55 -5.09 5.05 -3.35
C ASN A 55 -4.24 4.72 -2.11
N ARG A 56 -4.79 4.03 -1.10
CA ARG A 56 -4.02 3.63 0.10
C ARG A 56 -2.96 2.58 -0.23
N ALA A 57 -3.31 1.60 -1.06
CA ALA A 57 -2.37 0.60 -1.55
C ALA A 57 -1.25 1.24 -2.38
N SER A 58 -1.58 2.18 -3.26
CA SER A 58 -0.60 2.92 -4.06
C SER A 58 0.28 3.84 -3.21
N SER A 59 -0.28 4.45 -2.15
CA SER A 59 0.47 5.26 -1.18
C SER A 59 1.48 4.40 -0.39
N TRP A 60 1.09 3.19 0.02
CA TRP A 60 2.01 2.21 0.58
C TRP A 60 3.12 1.83 -0.41
N LEU A 61 2.79 1.57 -1.68
CA LEU A 61 3.78 1.25 -2.70
C LEU A 61 4.82 2.38 -2.84
N ALA A 62 4.39 3.64 -2.86
CA ALA A 62 5.32 4.78 -2.87
C ALA A 62 6.25 4.77 -1.65
N ALA A 63 5.74 4.44 -0.46
CA ALA A 63 6.57 4.35 0.74
C ALA A 63 7.60 3.21 0.66
N HIS A 64 7.21 2.04 0.16
CA HIS A 64 8.14 0.94 -0.09
C HIS A 64 9.22 1.32 -1.12
N LEU A 65 8.83 1.90 -2.26
CA LEU A 65 9.77 2.32 -3.31
C LEU A 65 10.78 3.37 -2.82
N PHE A 66 10.36 4.28 -1.94
CA PHE A 66 11.24 5.27 -1.32
C PHE A 66 12.20 4.62 -0.31
N HIS A 67 11.68 3.86 0.66
CA HIS A 67 12.47 3.33 1.76
C HIS A 67 13.37 2.16 1.38
N ASP A 68 12.85 1.25 0.56
CA ASP A 68 13.49 -0.05 0.30
C ASP A 68 14.12 -0.11 -1.10
N CYS A 69 13.64 0.70 -2.05
CA CYS A 69 14.18 0.75 -3.42
C CYS A 69 14.98 2.01 -3.75
N GLY A 70 15.06 2.98 -2.83
CA GLY A 70 15.92 4.17 -2.96
C GLY A 70 15.44 5.21 -3.98
N LEU A 71 14.17 5.20 -4.38
CA LEU A 71 13.60 6.26 -5.24
C LEU A 71 13.51 7.57 -4.47
N SER A 72 13.54 8.71 -5.16
CA SER A 72 13.16 9.98 -4.54
C SER A 72 11.66 10.02 -4.20
N PRO A 73 11.21 10.88 -3.26
CA PRO A 73 9.80 11.01 -2.93
C PRO A 73 8.91 11.28 -4.15
N GLU A 74 9.37 12.13 -5.06
CA GLU A 74 8.66 12.51 -6.28
C GLU A 74 8.56 11.34 -7.28
N GLU A 75 9.65 10.59 -7.48
CA GLU A 75 9.65 9.41 -8.37
C GLU A 75 8.74 8.30 -7.82
N ALA A 76 8.78 8.06 -6.51
CA ALA A 76 7.95 7.05 -5.86
C ALA A 76 6.45 7.36 -5.99
N VAL A 77 6.06 8.62 -5.78
CA VAL A 77 4.67 9.07 -5.97
C VAL A 77 4.25 8.99 -7.43
N LEU A 78 5.12 9.36 -8.37
CA LEU A 78 4.82 9.23 -9.80
C LEU A 78 4.54 7.77 -10.20
N LYS A 79 5.30 6.81 -9.66
CA LYS A 79 5.03 5.38 -9.86
C LYS A 79 3.71 4.95 -9.24
N ALA A 80 3.39 5.42 -8.04
CA ALA A 80 2.12 5.14 -7.41
C ALA A 80 0.90 5.68 -8.19
N GLN A 81 1.04 6.84 -8.84
CA GLN A 81 0.00 7.40 -9.71
C GLN A 81 -0.29 6.51 -10.93
N GLN A 82 0.74 5.83 -11.46
CA GLN A 82 0.60 4.93 -12.61
C GLN A 82 -0.22 3.67 -12.29
N VAL A 83 -0.36 3.30 -11.01
CA VAL A 83 -0.98 2.04 -10.57
C VAL A 83 -2.26 2.21 -9.75
N GLY A 84 -2.73 3.44 -9.51
CA GLY A 84 -4.02 3.67 -8.86
C GLY A 84 -4.10 4.81 -7.84
N MET A 85 -3.05 5.64 -7.69
CA MET A 85 -3.15 6.88 -6.92
C MET A 85 -3.69 8.01 -7.81
N ASP A 86 -5.00 8.23 -7.79
CA ASP A 86 -5.68 9.28 -8.58
C ASP A 86 -6.15 10.48 -7.74
N MET A 87 -6.19 10.37 -6.41
CA MET A 87 -6.64 11.46 -5.54
C MET A 87 -5.49 12.44 -5.26
N PRO A 88 -5.61 13.73 -5.64
CA PRO A 88 -4.52 14.70 -5.47
C PRO A 88 -4.05 14.87 -4.02
N HIS A 89 -4.97 14.80 -3.06
CA HIS A 89 -4.63 14.92 -1.64
C HIS A 89 -3.80 13.72 -1.15
N MET A 90 -4.02 12.51 -1.69
CA MET A 90 -3.23 11.33 -1.33
C MET A 90 -1.78 11.46 -1.78
N ALA A 91 -1.54 12.01 -2.97
CA ALA A 91 -0.18 12.30 -3.43
C ALA A 91 0.54 13.31 -2.53
N SER A 92 -0.14 14.41 -2.18
CA SER A 92 0.39 15.42 -1.27
C SER A 92 0.74 14.86 0.12
N GLU A 93 -0.15 14.08 0.72
CA GLU A 93 0.09 13.46 2.03
C GLU A 93 1.19 12.40 1.97
N THR A 94 1.27 11.63 0.88
CA THR A 94 2.36 10.67 0.68
C THR A 94 3.70 11.39 0.60
N ILE A 95 3.83 12.46 -0.19
CA ILE A 95 5.08 13.24 -0.27
C ILE A 95 5.50 13.77 1.11
N LYS A 96 4.54 14.29 1.90
CA LYS A 96 4.82 14.75 3.27
C LYS A 96 5.35 13.62 4.16
N LEU A 97 4.71 12.44 4.11
CA LEU A 97 5.15 11.25 4.83
C LEU A 97 6.60 10.90 4.49
N LEU A 98 6.94 10.79 3.20
CA LEU A 98 8.27 10.38 2.75
C LEU A 98 9.35 11.39 3.15
N LYS A 99 9.05 12.69 3.07
CA LYS A 99 10.00 13.75 3.45
C LYS A 99 10.20 13.87 4.96
N SER A 100 9.21 13.47 5.76
CA SER A 100 9.31 13.48 7.23
C SER A 100 10.19 12.36 7.79
N ALA A 101 10.57 11.40 6.95
CA ALA A 101 11.38 10.24 7.32
C ALA A 101 12.88 10.41 6.97
N GLN A 102 13.28 11.59 6.46
CA GLN A 102 14.67 12.01 6.25
C GLN A 102 15.19 12.76 7.49
#